data_AF-A0A238CZZ9-F1
#
_entry.id   AF-A0A238CZZ9-F1
#
_cell.length_a   1.000
_cell.length_b   1.000
_cell.length_c   1.000
_cell.angle_alpha   90.00
_cell.angle_beta   90.00
_cell.angle_gamma   90.00
#
_symmetry.space_group_name_H-M   'P 1'
#
loop_
_entity.id
_entity.type
_entity.pdbx_description
1 polymer ?
#
loop_
_entity_poly.entity_id
_entity_poly.type
_entity_poly.pdbx_seq_one_letter_code
_entity_poly.pdbx_strand_id
1 'polypeptide(L)' 'MKQLHEFDTEDVRRLVEDEGWHEPLPDVRRVQLTSRQQAVFWGLRLYVVVMTAVVVWAFLHGAGG' A
#
# COMPACT_ATOMS: atom_id res chain seq x y z
N MET A 1 0.01 27.96 -5.16
CA MET A 1 1.19 27.09 -5.39
C MET A 1 2.43 27.95 -5.14
N LYS A 2 3.17 27.69 -4.05
CA LYS A 2 4.37 28.47 -3.70
C LYS A 2 5.45 28.21 -4.75
N GLN A 3 6.05 29.28 -5.27
CA GLN A 3 7.08 29.22 -6.30
C GLN A 3 8.38 28.69 -5.68
N LEU A 4 8.98 27.66 -6.28
CA LEU A 4 10.23 27.01 -5.86
C LEU A 4 11.47 27.92 -5.85
N HIS A 5 11.33 29.22 -6.14
CA HIS A 5 12.40 30.21 -6.14
C HIS A 5 12.58 30.98 -4.81
N GLU A 6 11.73 30.73 -3.82
CA GLU A 6 11.87 31.32 -2.47
C GLU A 6 12.76 30.50 -1.51
N PHE A 7 13.24 29.33 -1.94
CA PHE A 7 14.05 28.47 -1.07
C PHE A 7 15.54 28.73 -1.28
N ASP A 8 16.23 29.10 -0.20
CA ASP A 8 17.68 29.22 -0.16
C ASP A 8 18.31 27.85 -0.47
N THR A 9 19.30 27.85 -1.37
CA THR A 9 20.00 26.62 -1.79
C THR A 9 20.76 25.99 -0.62
N GLU A 10 21.20 26.79 0.35
CA GLU A 10 21.79 26.29 1.60
C GLU A 10 20.79 25.51 2.45
N ASP A 11 19.55 26.01 2.57
CA ASP A 11 18.51 25.37 3.38
C ASP A 11 18.04 24.07 2.74
N VAL A 12 17.90 24.06 1.41
CA VAL A 12 17.59 22.83 0.66
C VAL A 12 18.72 21.80 0.84
N ARG A 13 19.99 22.22 0.77
CA ARG A 13 21.12 21.30 0.96
C ARG A 13 21.13 20.69 2.36
N ARG A 14 20.91 21.51 3.40
CA ARG A 14 20.78 21.00 4.79
C ARG A 14 19.64 20.01 4.94
N LEU A 15 18.49 20.27 4.32
CA LEU A 15 17.33 19.38 4.38
C LEU A 15 17.62 18.03 3.71
N VAL A 16 18.26 18.05 2.54
CA VAL A 16 18.63 16.83 1.80
C VAL A 16 19.67 15.99 2.56
N GLU A 17 20.61 16.65 3.26
CA GLU A 17 21.58 15.99 4.13
C GLU A 17 20.93 15.39 5.39
N ASP A 18 20.07 16.16 6.08
CA ASP A 18 19.40 15.73 7.33
C ASP A 18 18.42 14.59 7.10
N GLU A 19 17.66 14.64 5.99
CA GLU A 19 16.72 13.61 5.62
C GLU A 19 17.38 12.42 4.90
N GLY A 20 18.71 12.46 4.69
CA GLY A 20 19.47 11.35 4.09
C GLY A 20 19.07 11.05 2.64
N TRP A 21 18.59 12.03 1.87
CA TRP A 21 18.15 11.83 0.48
C TRP A 21 19.30 11.49 -0.47
N HIS A 22 20.54 11.71 -0.04
CA HIS A 22 21.74 11.25 -0.73
C HIS A 22 22.00 9.75 -0.54
N GLU A 23 21.39 9.12 0.45
CA GLU A 23 21.53 7.69 0.68
C GLU A 23 20.76 6.90 -0.40
N PRO A 24 21.38 5.86 -0.97
CA PRO A 24 20.67 4.99 -1.89
C PRO A 24 19.51 4.33 -1.15
N LEU A 25 18.32 4.36 -1.76
CA LEU A 25 17.14 3.68 -1.23
C LEU A 25 17.47 2.21 -0.95
N PRO A 26 16.98 1.65 0.18
CA PRO A 26 17.22 0.26 0.52
C PRO A 26 16.66 -0.67 -0.58
N ASP A 27 17.41 -1.73 -0.87
CA ASP A 27 17.06 -2.68 -1.92
C ASP A 27 15.69 -3.33 -1.67
N VAL A 28 14.79 -3.20 -2.65
CA VAL A 28 13.43 -3.73 -2.57
C VAL A 28 13.45 -5.20 -2.95
N ARG A 29 13.59 -6.06 -1.95
CA ARG A 29 13.55 -7.52 -2.15
C ARG A 29 12.14 -8.06 -2.01
N ARG A 30 11.79 -9.03 -2.86
CA ARG A 30 10.56 -9.81 -2.70
C ARG A 30 10.64 -10.59 -1.40
N VAL A 31 9.78 -10.25 -0.45
CA VAL A 31 9.61 -11.03 0.77
C VAL A 31 8.93 -12.34 0.38
N GLN A 32 9.64 -13.45 0.55
CA GLN A 32 9.02 -14.77 0.45
C GLN A 32 8.19 -14.99 1.72
N LEU A 33 6.88 -15.19 1.52
CA LEU A 33 5.99 -15.53 2.62
C LEU A 33 6.34 -16.92 3.13
N THR A 34 6.39 -17.08 4.45
CA THR A 34 6.48 -18.40 5.07
C THR A 34 5.23 -19.22 4.74
N SER A 35 5.32 -20.55 4.75
CA SER A 35 4.18 -21.44 4.47
C SER A 35 2.97 -21.15 5.37
N ARG A 36 3.20 -20.73 6.62
CA ARG A 36 2.15 -20.32 7.56
C ARG A 36 1.47 -19.02 7.12
N GLN A 37 2.25 -18.01 6.72
CA GLN A 37 1.69 -16.75 6.19
C GLN A 37 0.91 -17.01 4.90
N GLN A 38 1.43 -17.87 4.02
CA GLN A 38 0.75 -18.24 2.78
C GLN A 38 -0.61 -18.92 3.06
N ALA A 39 -0.70 -19.80 4.06
CA ALA A 39 -1.97 -20.40 4.48
C ALA A 39 -2.97 -19.35 5.01
N VAL A 40 -2.51 -18.37 5.80
CA VAL A 40 -3.36 -17.28 6.30
C VAL A 40 -3.89 -16.41 5.15
N PHE A 41 -3.02 -16.02 4.21
CA PHE A 41 -3.44 -15.26 3.03
C PHE A 41 -4.40 -16.04 2.14
N TRP A 42 -4.22 -17.36 2.06
CA TRP A 42 -5.13 -18.22 1.32
C TRP A 42 -6.53 -18.27 1.96
N GLY A 43 -6.59 -18.41 3.30
CA GLY A 43 -7.84 -18.32 4.05
C GLY A 43 -8.51 -16.94 3.90
N LEU A 44 -7.74 -15.86 3.93
CA LEU A 44 -8.24 -14.50 3.73
C LEU A 44 -8.85 -14.34 2.32
N ARG A 45 -8.20 -14.86 1.28
CA ARG A 45 -8.74 -14.85 -0.09
C ARG A 45 -10.07 -15.58 -0.17
N LEU A 46 -10.17 -16.76 0.45
CA LEU A 46 -11.40 -17.54 0.48
C LEU A 46 -12.53 -16.76 1.16
N TYR A 47 -12.25 -16.14 2.31
CA TYR A 47 -13.21 -15.31 3.03
C TYR A 47 -13.75 -14.16 2.18
N VAL A 48 -12.86 -13.43 1.50
CA VAL A 48 -13.24 -12.30 0.63
C VAL A 48 -14.13 -12.77 -0.52
N VAL A 49 -13.83 -13.91 -1.14
CA VAL A 49 -14.65 -14.49 -2.21
C VAL A 49 -16.05 -14.84 -1.71
N VAL A 50 -16.13 -15.51 -0.55
CA VAL A 50 -17.42 -15.87 0.07
C VAL A 50 -18.24 -14.63 0.42
N MET A 51 -17.63 -13.64 1.08
CA MET A 51 -18.32 -12.39 1.42
C MET A 51 -18.82 -11.66 0.18
N THR A 52 -17.99 -11.56 -0.85
CA THR A 52 -18.39 -10.95 -2.13
C THR A 52 -19.58 -11.70 -2.74
N ALA A 53 -19.56 -13.03 -2.74
CA ALA A 53 -20.66 -13.83 -3.26
C ALA A 53 -21.96 -13.62 -2.46
N VAL A 54 -21.88 -13.56 -1.13
CA VAL A 54 -23.03 -13.29 -0.25
C VAL A 54 -23.62 -11.90 -0.54
N VAL A 55 -22.76 -10.89 -0.66
CA VAL A 55 -23.19 -9.52 -0.98
C VAL A 55 -23.88 -9.49 -2.35
N VAL A 56 -23.26 -10.05 -3.39
CA VAL A 56 -23.84 -10.12 -4.74
C VAL A 56 -25.19 -10.86 -4.71
N TRP A 57 -25.26 -11.98 -4.01
CA TRP A 57 -26.49 -12.75 -3.85
C TRP A 57 -27.59 -11.92 -3.18
N ALA A 58 -27.26 -11.23 -2.09
CA ALA A 58 -28.17 -10.36 -1.36
C ALA A 58 -28.67 -9.18 -2.22
N PHE A 59 -27.81 -8.60 -3.06
CA PHE A 59 -28.24 -7.58 -4.03
C PHE A 59 -29.19 -8.13 -5.08
N LEU A 60 -28.90 -9.30 -5.66
CA LEU A 60 -29.75 -9.90 -6.69
C LEU A 60 -31.12 -10.34 -6.15
N HIS A 61 -31.17 -10.89 -4.94
CA HIS A 61 -32.42 -11.38 -4.34
C HIS A 61 -33.17 -10.28 -3.60
N GLY A 62 -32.47 -9.30 -3.02
CA GLY A 62 -33.08 -8.16 -2.34
C GLY A 62 -33.62 -7.09 -3.29
N ALA A 63 -33.05 -6.94 -4.50
CA ALA A 63 -33.55 -6.00 -5.50
C ALA A 63 -34.73 -6.53 -6.35
N GLY A 64 -35.07 -7.81 -6.21
CA GLY A 64 -36.19 -8.45 -6.92
C GLY A 64 -37.51 -8.49 -6.13
N GLY A 65 -37.52 -7.93 -4.91
CA GLY A 65 -38.71 -7.76 -4.07
C GLY A 65 -39.32 -6.37 -4.19
#